data_AF-A0A9E3WBL4-F1
#
_entry.id   AF-A0A9E3WBL4-F1
#
_cell.length_a   1.000
_cell.length_b   1.000
_cell.length_c   1.000
_cell.angle_alpha   90.00
_cell.angle_beta   90.00
_cell.angle_gamma   90.00
#
_symmetry.space_group_name_H-M   'P 1'
#
loop_
_entity.id
_entity.type
_entity.pdbx_description
1 polymer ?
#
loop_
_entity_poly.entity_id
_entity_poly.type
_entity_poly.pdbx_seq_one_letter_code
_entity_poly.pdbx_strand_id
1 'polypeptide(L)' 'MQGAKTENEFNLIKEYLSTQKFYDLKYGIKSYEDAAKMYFKCRKKGITIRSTIDLLIAETAIENNLYLLHDDDVFSLIA' A
#
# COMPACT_ATOMS: atom_id res chain seq x y z
N MET A 1 -12.17 -3.99 6.29
CA MET A 1 -12.75 -3.41 7.53
C MET A 1 -13.37 -2.06 7.19
N GLN A 2 -14.56 -1.74 7.69
CA GLN A 2 -15.21 -0.43 7.48
C GLN A 2 -14.79 0.63 8.53
N GLY A 3 -13.65 0.44 9.22
CA GLY A 3 -13.18 1.33 10.28
C GLY A 3 -13.84 1.08 11.64
N ALA A 4 -13.84 2.11 12.49
CA ALA A 4 -14.45 2.10 13.82
C ALA A 4 -15.90 2.61 13.77
N LYS A 5 -16.82 1.98 14.52
CA LYS A 5 -18.22 2.41 14.62
C LYS A 5 -18.49 3.30 15.82
N THR A 6 -17.61 3.28 16.82
CA THR A 6 -17.70 4.12 18.02
C THR A 6 -16.39 4.83 18.30
N GLU A 7 -16.44 5.89 19.09
CA GLU A 7 -15.23 6.61 19.52
C GLU A 7 -14.31 5.75 20.39
N ASN A 8 -14.88 4.86 21.21
CA ASN A 8 -14.11 3.89 21.98
C ASN A 8 -13.36 2.91 21.07
N GLU A 9 -14.02 2.36 20.05
CA GLU A 9 -13.36 1.52 19.04
C GLU A 9 -12.29 2.28 18.27
N PHE A 10 -12.54 3.55 17.92
CA PHE A 10 -11.58 4.40 17.22
C PHE A 10 -10.33 4.63 18.07
N ASN A 11 -10.51 4.98 19.35
CA ASN A 11 -9.41 5.21 20.27
C ASN A 11 -8.58 3.94 20.50
N LEU A 12 -9.23 2.79 20.61
CA LEU A 12 -8.54 1.49 20.71
C LEU A 12 -7.71 1.19 19.46
N ILE A 13 -8.29 1.36 18.26
CA ILE A 13 -7.57 1.14 16.99
C ILE A 13 -6.42 2.14 16.85
N LYS A 14 -6.64 3.41 17.22
CA LYS A 14 -5.61 4.46 17.19
C LYS A 14 -4.45 4.12 18.12
N GLU A 15 -4.72 3.64 19.33
CA GLU A 15 -3.70 3.21 20.28
C GLU A 15 -2.84 2.09 19.67
N TYR A 16 -3.47 1.02 19.17
CA TYR A 16 -2.72 -0.07 18.53
C TYR A 16 -1.93 0.41 17.31
N LEU A 17 -2.54 1.21 16.43
CA LEU A 17 -1.90 1.71 15.23
C LEU A 17 -0.69 2.61 15.57
N SER A 18 -0.77 3.41 16.63
CA SER A 18 0.30 4.32 17.05
C SER A 18 1.57 3.61 17.54
N THR A 19 1.47 2.34 17.92
CA THR A 19 2.63 1.51 18.29
C THR A 19 3.37 0.93 17.08
N GLN A 20 2.78 1.00 15.89
CA GLN A 20 3.36 0.45 14.68
C GLN A 20 4.41 1.38 14.08
N LYS A 21 5.33 0.81 13.30
CA LYS A 21 6.29 1.60 12.55
C LYS A 21 5.67 2.07 11.23
N PHE A 22 5.64 3.38 11.04
CA PHE A 22 5.20 3.99 9.80
C PHE A 22 6.36 4.16 8.83
N TYR A 23 6.09 3.91 7.56
CA TYR A 23 7.01 4.13 6.46
C TYR A 23 6.31 5.01 5.44
N ASP A 24 6.98 6.09 5.05
CA ASP A 24 6.49 7.03 4.06
C ASP A 24 7.14 6.77 2.70
N LEU A 25 6.51 7.29 1.66
CA LEU A 25 7.12 7.43 0.34
C LEU A 25 8.28 8.44 0.44
N LYS A 26 9.45 8.05 -0.02
CA LYS A 26 10.70 8.79 0.16
C LYS A 26 10.90 9.90 -0.87
N TYR A 27 10.24 9.82 -2.02
CA TYR A 27 10.54 10.68 -3.16
C TYR A 27 9.39 11.61 -3.55
N GLY A 28 8.40 11.79 -2.66
CA GLY A 28 7.30 12.72 -2.86
C GLY A 28 6.50 12.40 -4.13
N ILE A 29 6.27 13.40 -4.99
CA ILE A 29 5.47 13.25 -6.22
C ILE A 29 5.99 12.10 -7.10
N LYS A 30 7.32 11.93 -7.17
CA LYS A 30 7.93 10.90 -8.02
C LYS A 30 7.48 9.49 -7.62
N SER A 31 7.30 9.22 -6.34
CA SER A 31 6.81 7.94 -5.85
C SER A 31 5.41 7.62 -6.40
N TYR A 32 4.53 8.63 -6.51
CA TYR A 32 3.20 8.46 -7.11
C TYR A 32 3.29 8.23 -8.63
N GLU A 33 4.23 8.89 -9.31
CA GLU A 33 4.49 8.66 -10.73
C GLU A 33 5.01 7.23 -10.98
N ASP A 34 5.92 6.75 -10.13
CA ASP A 34 6.50 5.41 -10.23
C ASP A 34 5.44 4.33 -9.93
N ALA A 35 4.54 4.54 -8.96
CA ALA A 35 3.36 3.70 -8.74
C ALA A 35 2.42 3.66 -9.96
N ALA A 36 2.15 4.81 -10.60
CA ALA A 36 1.34 4.86 -11.82
C ALA A 36 2.03 4.14 -12.99
N LYS A 37 3.36 4.25 -13.09
CA LYS A 37 4.17 3.55 -14.09
C LYS A 37 4.16 2.03 -13.86
N MET A 38 4.11 1.59 -12.61
CA MET A 38 3.94 0.18 -12.24
C MET A 38 2.61 -0.36 -12.79
N TYR A 39 1.50 0.34 -12.57
CA TYR A 39 0.21 -0.01 -13.17
C TYR A 39 0.27 -0.13 -14.68
N PHE A 40 0.87 0.86 -15.35
CA PHE A 40 1.02 0.86 -16.80
C PHE A 40 1.78 -0.39 -17.31
N LYS A 41 2.84 -0.79 -16.60
CA LYS A 41 3.60 -2.02 -16.91
C LYS A 41 2.74 -3.27 -16.73
N CYS A 42 1.97 -3.37 -15.64
CA CYS A 42 1.07 -4.50 -15.39
C CYS A 42 -0.02 -4.59 -16.48
N ARG A 43 -0.67 -3.48 -16.81
CA ARG A 43 -1.69 -3.42 -17.88
C ARG A 43 -1.11 -3.88 -19.21
N LYS A 44 0.11 -3.46 -19.56
CA LYS A 44 0.79 -3.92 -20.78
C LYS A 44 0.96 -5.44 -20.84
N LYS A 45 1.05 -6.11 -19.68
CA LYS A 45 1.12 -7.57 -19.55
C LYS A 45 -0.26 -8.25 -19.44
N GLY A 46 -1.36 -7.50 -19.61
CA GLY A 46 -2.73 -8.02 -19.46
C GLY A 46 -3.21 -8.11 -18.01
N ILE A 47 -2.41 -7.65 -17.04
CA ILE A 47 -2.75 -7.67 -15.62
C ILE A 47 -3.42 -6.35 -15.25
N THR A 48 -4.61 -6.40 -14.69
CA THR A 48 -5.35 -5.21 -14.23
C THR A 48 -5.43 -5.18 -12.72
N ILE A 49 -4.67 -4.27 -12.11
CA ILE A 49 -4.72 -4.00 -10.67
C ILE A 49 -5.89 -3.06 -10.40
N ARG A 50 -6.78 -3.43 -9.48
CA ARG A 50 -8.05 -2.71 -9.26
C ARG A 50 -7.93 -1.55 -8.28
N SER A 51 -6.90 -1.55 -7.44
CA SER A 51 -6.71 -0.58 -6.36
C SER A 51 -5.43 0.22 -6.57
N THR A 52 -5.56 1.54 -6.63
CA THR A 52 -4.41 2.45 -6.70
C THR A 52 -3.64 2.51 -5.38
N ILE A 53 -4.30 2.17 -4.27
CA ILE A 53 -3.66 2.11 -2.94
C ILE A 53 -2.66 0.95 -2.90
N ASP A 54 -2.95 -0.18 -3.53
CA ASP A 54 -2.06 -1.34 -3.54
C ASP A 54 -0.74 -1.00 -4.23
N LEU A 55 -0.78 -0.20 -5.29
CA LEU A 55 0.42 0.30 -5.97
C LEU A 55 1.25 1.20 -5.06
N LEU A 56 0.61 2.06 -4.26
CA LEU A 56 1.31 2.92 -3.30
C LEU A 56 1.89 2.11 -2.15
N ILE A 57 1.21 1.05 -1.69
CA ILE A 57 1.74 0.12 -0.68
C ILE A 57 2.98 -0.59 -1.25
N ALA A 58 2.90 -1.12 -2.46
CA ALA A 58 4.02 -1.77 -3.13
C ALA A 58 5.20 -0.81 -3.33
N GLU A 59 4.94 0.42 -3.82
CA GLU A 59 5.98 1.43 -4.00
C GLU A 59 6.62 1.82 -2.66
N THR A 60 5.82 2.01 -1.60
CA THR A 60 6.35 2.28 -0.25
C THR A 60 7.28 1.17 0.22
N ALA A 61 6.91 -0.10 0.00
CA ALA A 61 7.74 -1.24 0.35
C ALA A 61 9.05 -1.30 -0.46
N ILE A 62 8.99 -1.07 -1.77
CA ILE A 62 10.15 -1.03 -2.66
C ILE A 62 11.12 0.08 -2.24
N GLU A 63 10.65 1.31 -2.07
CA GLU A 63 11.48 2.46 -1.70
C GLU A 63 12.11 2.30 -0.31
N ASN A 64 11.42 1.62 0.61
CA ASN A 64 11.89 1.35 1.96
C ASN A 64 12.66 0.04 2.10
N ASN A 65 12.84 -0.73 1.03
CA ASN A 65 13.49 -2.05 1.03
C ASN A 65 12.88 -3.01 2.08
N LEU A 66 11.55 -3.13 2.04
CA LEU A 66 10.76 -3.93 2.96
C LEU A 66 10.22 -5.18 2.27
N TYR A 67 10.07 -6.25 3.06
CA TYR A 67 9.20 -7.37 2.67
C TYR A 67 7.75 -6.98 2.90
N LEU A 68 6.89 -7.31 1.94
CA LEU A 68 5.45 -7.12 2.06
C LEU A 68 4.80 -8.44 2.48
N LEU A 69 4.28 -8.50 3.70
CA LEU A 69 3.44 -9.61 4.15
C LEU A 69 2.00 -9.35 3.67
N HIS A 70 1.45 -10.25 2.87
CA HIS A 70 0.10 -10.12 2.32
C HIS A 70 -0.58 -11.48 2.17
N ASP A 71 -1.91 -11.44 2.01
CA ASP A 71 -2.78 -12.57 1.65
C ASP A 71 -3.65 -12.20 0.42
N ASP A 72 -3.24 -11.16 -0.32
CA ASP A 72 -3.92 -10.72 -1.55
C ASP A 72 -3.09 -11.10 -2.77
N ASP A 73 -3.69 -11.86 -3.69
CA ASP A 73 -3.07 -12.33 -4.93
C ASP A 73 -2.52 -11.20 -5.80
N VAL A 74 -3.08 -9.99 -5.70
CA VAL A 74 -2.64 -8.82 -6.48
C VAL A 74 -1.17 -8.49 -6.21
N PHE A 75 -0.69 -8.61 -4.98
CA PHE A 75 0.71 -8.31 -4.65
C PHE A 75 1.68 -9.35 -5.22
N SER A 76 1.25 -10.61 -5.35
CA SER A 76 2.02 -11.65 -6.06
C SER A 76 2.22 -11.34 -7.54
N LEU A 77 1.37 -10.49 -8.14
CA LEU A 77 1.47 -10.09 -9.55
C LEU A 77 2.36 -8.86 -9.77
N ILE A 78 2.71 -8.16 -8.69
CA ILE A 78 3.55 -6.95 -8.71
C ILE A 78 5.02 -7.30 -8.44
N ALA A 79 5.26 -8.36 -7.65
CA ALA A 79 6.59 -8.87 -7.27
C ALA A 79 7.35 -9.57 -8.41
#